data_AF-A0A257REF3-F1
#
_entry.id   AF-A0A257REF3-F1
#
_cell.length_a   1.000
_cell.length_b   1.000
_cell.length_c   1.000
_cell.angle_alpha   90.00
_cell.angle_beta   90.00
_cell.angle_gamma   90.00
#
_symmetry.space_group_name_H-M   'P 1'
#
loop_
_entity.id
_entity.type
_entity.pdbx_description
1 polymer ?
#
loop_
_entity_poly.entity_id
_entity_poly.type
_entity_poly.pdbx_seq_one_letter_code
_entity_poly.pdbx_strand_id
1 'polypeptide(L)'
;MSPTSFDPTRERRVPTRLGGERGALAEITATTLVAVVKPSCDGCHAFTHGDLGPLCDLPVLVVSAAEGDEWADAAREVLVAPEWVEASGVRGAPHYLLVDRSGLVLTEGVLFSPAQVAGEIAAHRR
;
A
#
# COMPACT_ATOMS: atom_id res chain seq x y z
N MET A 1 -6.40 -41.37 0.44
CA MET A 1 -6.84 -40.13 -0.25
C MET A 1 -6.09 -38.98 0.38
N SER A 2 -5.07 -38.48 -0.29
CA SER A 2 -4.31 -37.31 0.18
C SER A 2 -5.03 -36.05 -0.30
N PRO A 3 -5.40 -35.09 0.56
CA PRO A 3 -5.80 -33.78 0.09
C PRO A 3 -4.53 -33.05 -0.33
N THR A 4 -4.35 -32.83 -1.63
CA THR A 4 -3.31 -31.94 -2.15
C THR A 4 -4.00 -30.86 -2.96
N SER A 5 -4.24 -29.73 -2.32
CA SER A 5 -4.49 -28.46 -3.01
C SER A 5 -4.06 -27.34 -2.07
N PHE A 6 -2.75 -27.25 -1.82
CA PHE A 6 -2.19 -25.94 -1.55
C PHE A 6 -2.19 -25.23 -2.89
N ASP A 7 -3.15 -24.33 -3.07
CA ASP A 7 -3.11 -23.36 -4.17
C ASP A 7 -1.73 -22.69 -4.07
N PRO A 8 -0.84 -22.83 -5.06
CA PRO A 8 0.45 -22.15 -5.01
C PRO A 8 0.17 -20.67 -4.77
N THR A 9 0.90 -20.03 -3.85
CA THR A 9 0.77 -18.60 -3.59
C THR A 9 0.83 -17.89 -4.93
N ARG A 10 -0.33 -17.47 -5.44
CA ARG A 10 -0.41 -16.96 -6.80
C ARG A 10 0.39 -15.68 -6.79
N GLU A 11 1.49 -15.65 -7.54
CA GLU A 11 2.30 -14.44 -7.66
C GLU A 11 1.38 -13.30 -8.07
N ARG A 12 1.16 -12.36 -7.15
CA ARG A 12 0.28 -11.24 -7.40
C ARG A 12 1.14 -10.08 -7.87
N ARG A 13 0.81 -9.58 -9.05
CA ARG A 13 1.43 -8.40 -9.63
C ARG A 13 0.43 -7.25 -9.61
N VAL A 14 0.94 -6.05 -9.37
CA VAL A 14 0.21 -4.79 -9.47
C VAL A 14 0.85 -3.92 -10.55
N PRO A 15 0.11 -2.97 -11.14
CA PRO A 15 0.70 -2.01 -12.05
C PRO A 15 1.80 -1.20 -11.35
N THR A 16 2.95 -1.03 -12.00
CA THR A 16 4.06 -0.22 -11.44
C THR A 16 3.85 1.27 -11.60
N ARG A 17 2.92 1.69 -12.47
CA ARG A 17 2.53 3.08 -12.64
C ARG A 17 1.18 3.32 -11.97
N LEU A 18 1.11 4.35 -11.17
CA LEU A 18 -0.08 4.78 -10.47
C LEU A 18 -0.50 6.13 -11.06
N GLY A 19 -1.46 6.08 -11.98
CA GLY A 19 -2.15 7.26 -12.50
C GLY A 19 -3.36 7.54 -11.61
N GLY A 20 -3.38 8.70 -10.98
CA GLY A 20 -4.53 9.16 -10.21
C GLY A 20 -5.42 10.10 -11.01
N GLU A 21 -6.70 10.12 -10.69
CA GLU A 21 -7.62 11.20 -11.03
C GLU A 21 -7.19 12.51 -10.35
N ARG A 22 -6.55 12.40 -9.19
CA ARG A 22 -5.85 13.49 -8.48
C ARG A 22 -4.56 13.00 -7.83
N GLY A 23 -3.60 13.92 -7.69
CA GLY A 23 -2.26 13.66 -7.20
C GLY A 23 -1.25 13.46 -8.34
N ALA A 24 0.03 13.55 -8.02
CA ALA A 24 1.10 13.34 -8.99
C ALA A 24 1.16 11.89 -9.45
N LEU A 25 1.37 11.69 -10.76
CA LEU A 25 1.69 10.37 -11.31
C LEU A 25 2.89 9.78 -10.54
N ALA A 26 2.73 8.57 -10.02
CA ALA A 26 3.79 7.86 -9.31
C ALA A 26 4.22 6.59 -10.06
N GLU A 27 5.49 6.23 -9.94
CA GLU A 27 6.05 4.99 -10.50
C GLU A 27 6.85 4.24 -9.44
N ILE A 28 6.63 2.93 -9.34
CA ILE A 28 7.34 2.02 -8.45
C ILE A 28 8.67 1.65 -9.13
N THR A 29 9.72 2.39 -8.83
CA THR A 29 11.07 2.18 -9.41
C THR A 29 12.00 1.38 -8.50
N ALA A 30 11.61 1.18 -7.24
CA ALA A 30 12.30 0.41 -6.22
C ALA A 30 11.29 -0.38 -5.37
N THR A 31 11.77 -1.15 -4.39
CA THR A 31 10.87 -1.78 -3.42
C THR A 31 10.17 -0.69 -2.61
N THR A 32 8.86 -0.62 -2.74
CA THR A 32 8.02 0.48 -2.23
C THR A 32 6.90 -0.09 -1.38
N LEU A 33 6.62 0.57 -0.26
CA LEU A 33 5.41 0.32 0.52
C LEU A 33 4.27 1.16 -0.06
N VAL A 34 3.22 0.50 -0.54
CA VAL A 34 1.99 1.17 -0.95
C VAL A 34 0.95 1.02 0.16
N ALA A 35 0.63 2.14 0.81
CA ALA A 35 -0.43 2.26 1.81
C ALA A 35 -1.76 2.58 1.11
N VAL A 36 -2.67 1.62 1.07
CA VAL A 36 -4.03 1.80 0.55
C VAL A 36 -4.94 2.29 1.67
N VAL A 37 -5.41 3.53 1.54
CA VAL A 37 -6.25 4.23 2.51
C VAL A 37 -7.63 4.53 1.93
N LYS A 38 -8.59 4.89 2.79
CA LYS A 38 -9.92 5.34 2.38
C LYS A 38 -10.36 6.54 3.22
N PRO A 39 -11.32 7.34 2.74
CA PRO A 39 -11.90 8.41 3.55
C PRO A 39 -12.54 7.89 4.85
N SER A 40 -12.61 8.76 5.86
CA SER A 40 -13.23 8.47 7.17
C SER A 40 -12.66 7.20 7.82
N CYS A 41 -11.33 7.09 7.84
CA CYS A 41 -10.59 5.92 8.31
C CYS A 41 -9.61 6.30 9.43
N ASP A 42 -9.98 6.03 10.68
CA ASP A 42 -9.12 6.34 11.83
C ASP A 42 -7.75 5.65 11.75
N GLY A 43 -7.73 4.38 11.31
CA GLY A 43 -6.49 3.61 11.12
C GLY A 43 -5.57 4.14 10.01
N CYS A 44 -6.09 4.96 9.10
CA CYS A 44 -5.31 5.54 8.01
C CYS A 44 -4.53 6.79 8.45
N HIS A 45 -4.94 7.43 9.56
CA HIS A 45 -4.38 8.69 10.03
C HIS A 45 -2.86 8.62 10.28
N ALA A 46 -2.38 7.49 10.82
CA ALA A 46 -0.95 7.30 11.08
C ALA A 46 -0.09 7.35 9.81
N PHE A 47 -0.68 7.11 8.64
CA PHE A 47 0.03 7.10 7.35
C PHE A 47 -0.22 8.36 6.51
N THR A 48 -1.34 9.05 6.73
CA THR A 48 -1.64 10.33 6.06
C THR A 48 -1.10 11.54 6.82
N HIS A 49 -1.12 11.51 8.15
CA HIS A 49 -0.75 12.63 9.03
C HIS A 49 0.34 12.29 10.06
N GLY A 50 0.62 11.00 10.28
CA GLY A 50 1.57 10.54 11.29
C GLY A 50 3.04 10.54 10.84
N ASP A 51 3.91 10.20 11.79
CA ASP A 51 5.33 9.99 11.53
C ASP A 51 5.58 8.58 10.97
N LEU A 52 6.26 8.54 9.81
CA LEU A 52 6.69 7.31 9.16
C LEU A 52 8.16 6.96 9.46
N GLY A 53 8.77 7.56 10.49
CA GLY A 53 10.13 7.28 10.94
C GLY A 53 10.53 5.80 10.98
N PRO A 54 9.68 4.87 11.48
CA PRO A 54 9.98 3.43 11.45
C PRO A 54 10.12 2.82 10.04
N LEU A 55 9.63 3.51 9.00
CA LEU A 55 9.65 3.10 7.60
C LEU A 55 10.65 3.93 6.76
N CYS A 56 11.56 4.68 7.39
CA CYS A 56 12.44 5.64 6.71
C CYS A 56 13.33 5.02 5.61
N ASP A 57 13.62 3.73 5.68
CA ASP A 57 14.42 3.00 4.69
C ASP A 57 13.61 2.55 3.46
N LEU A 58 12.37 3.02 3.33
CA LEU A 58 11.43 2.64 2.29
C LEU A 58 10.71 3.84 1.68
N PRO A 59 10.65 3.94 0.35
CA PRO A 59 9.64 4.76 -0.30
C PRO A 59 8.25 4.32 0.16
N VAL A 60 7.43 5.29 0.58
CA VAL A 60 6.03 5.06 0.95
C VAL A 60 5.14 5.86 0.01
N LEU A 61 4.24 5.19 -0.68
CA LEU A 61 3.17 5.78 -1.49
C LEU A 61 1.85 5.60 -0.78
N VAL A 62 1.08 6.68 -0.62
CA VAL A 62 -0.27 6.63 -0.05
C VAL A 62 -1.28 6.75 -1.18
N VAL A 63 -2.16 5.77 -1.31
CA VAL A 63 -3.09 5.63 -2.44
C VAL A 63 -4.50 5.41 -1.90
N SER A 64 -5.49 6.02 -2.53
CA SER A 64 -6.89 5.80 -2.23
C SER A 64 -7.72 5.62 -3.49
N ALA A 65 -8.85 4.94 -3.36
CA ALA A 65 -9.79 4.73 -4.46
C ALA A 65 -10.82 5.87 -4.60
N ALA A 66 -11.04 6.70 -3.58
CA ALA A 66 -12.14 7.66 -3.58
C ALA A 66 -11.78 8.91 -2.79
N GLU A 67 -12.10 10.09 -3.32
CA GLU A 67 -11.76 11.40 -2.73
C GLU A 67 -12.20 11.55 -1.26
N GLY A 68 -11.37 12.20 -0.45
CA GLY A 68 -11.66 12.53 0.95
C GLY A 68 -11.23 13.96 1.28
N ASP A 69 -12.13 14.72 1.91
CA ASP A 69 -11.88 16.12 2.28
C ASP A 69 -10.69 16.25 3.23
N GLU A 70 -10.46 15.24 4.08
CA GLU A 70 -9.37 15.21 5.06
C GLU A 70 -7.97 15.13 4.43
N TRP A 71 -7.84 14.91 3.12
CA TRP A 71 -6.54 14.83 2.48
C TRP A 71 -5.94 16.18 2.14
N ALA A 72 -6.75 17.26 2.12
CA ALA A 72 -6.27 18.60 1.84
C ALA A 72 -5.21 19.06 2.87
N ASP A 73 -5.34 18.59 4.12
CA ASP A 73 -4.44 18.90 5.23
C ASP A 73 -3.48 17.75 5.56
N ALA A 74 -3.44 16.70 4.72
CA ALA A 74 -2.56 15.57 4.95
C ALA A 74 -1.09 15.99 4.90
N ALA A 75 -0.29 15.46 5.83
CA ALA A 75 1.14 15.71 5.88
C ALA A 75 1.89 15.13 4.67
N ARG A 76 1.21 14.28 3.90
CA ARG A 76 1.74 13.60 2.72
C ARG A 76 0.66 13.58 1.63
N GLU A 77 1.10 13.59 0.38
CA GLU A 77 0.19 13.47 -0.75
C GLU A 77 -0.52 12.10 -0.76
N VAL A 78 -1.85 12.14 -0.93
CA VAL A 78 -2.68 10.96 -1.16
C VAL A 78 -3.04 10.91 -2.64
N LEU A 79 -2.58 9.87 -3.33
CA LEU A 79 -2.90 9.65 -4.74
C LEU A 79 -4.28 9.01 -4.88
N VAL A 80 -5.16 9.62 -5.67
CA VAL A 80 -6.54 9.13 -5.89
C VAL A 80 -6.56 8.30 -7.16
N ALA A 81 -6.38 6.99 -7.05
CA ALA A 81 -6.22 6.09 -8.18
C ALA A 81 -7.18 4.88 -8.08
N PRO A 82 -8.49 5.07 -8.34
CA PRO A 82 -9.49 4.00 -8.26
C PRO A 82 -9.13 2.78 -9.10
N GLU A 83 -8.75 2.99 -10.37
CA GLU A 83 -8.37 1.91 -11.30
C GLU A 83 -7.16 1.13 -10.80
N TRP A 84 -6.19 1.81 -10.17
CA TRP A 84 -5.02 1.14 -9.61
C TRP A 84 -5.40 0.31 -8.39
N VAL A 85 -6.24 0.84 -7.49
CA VAL A 85 -6.71 0.09 -6.31
C VAL A 85 -7.50 -1.14 -6.75
N GLU A 86 -8.37 -1.03 -7.75
CA GLU A 86 -9.06 -2.18 -8.34
C GLU A 86 -8.08 -3.20 -8.92
N ALA A 87 -7.16 -2.77 -9.77
CA ALA A 87 -6.16 -3.63 -10.41
C ALA A 87 -5.20 -4.29 -9.39
N SER A 88 -4.96 -3.65 -8.24
CA SER A 88 -4.15 -4.22 -7.17
C SER A 88 -4.79 -5.44 -6.51
N GLY A 89 -6.12 -5.60 -6.64
CA GLY A 89 -6.89 -6.67 -6.00
C GLY A 89 -7.06 -6.50 -4.48
N VAL A 90 -6.73 -5.33 -3.92
CA VAL A 90 -7.01 -5.01 -2.51
C VAL A 90 -8.51 -4.89 -2.30
N ARG A 91 -9.05 -5.70 -1.38
CA ARG A 91 -10.50 -5.79 -1.14
C ARG A 91 -11.04 -4.81 -0.10
N GLY A 92 -10.16 -4.19 0.69
CA GLY A 92 -10.58 -3.22 1.70
C GLY A 92 -9.40 -2.48 2.31
N ALA A 93 -9.60 -1.19 2.57
CA ALA A 93 -8.66 -0.34 3.30
C ALA A 93 -9.08 -0.20 4.77
N PRO A 94 -8.13 -0.01 5.71
CA PRO A 94 -6.69 0.23 5.49
C PRO A 94 -5.88 -1.04 5.18
N HIS A 95 -5.03 -0.99 4.15
CA HIS A 95 -4.21 -2.13 3.71
C HIS A 95 -2.83 -1.67 3.22
N TYR A 96 -1.82 -2.52 3.29
CA TYR A 96 -0.51 -2.23 2.73
C TYR A 96 -0.07 -3.32 1.74
N LEU A 97 0.71 -2.92 0.76
CA LEU A 97 1.40 -3.78 -0.19
C LEU A 97 2.90 -3.43 -0.16
N LEU A 98 3.78 -4.41 0.05
CA LEU A 98 5.19 -4.25 -0.26
C LEU A 98 5.43 -4.73 -1.68
N VAL A 99 5.79 -3.83 -2.57
CA VAL A 99 5.86 -4.10 -4.01
C VAL A 99 7.29 -3.89 -4.50
N ASP A 100 7.82 -4.82 -5.28
CA ASP A 100 9.13 -4.64 -5.92
C ASP A 100 9.04 -3.79 -7.20
N ARG A 101 10.19 -3.44 -7.78
CA ARG A 101 10.26 -2.66 -9.03
C ARG A 101 9.59 -3.30 -10.25
N SER A 102 9.29 -4.60 -10.19
CA SER A 102 8.60 -5.34 -11.26
C SER A 102 7.09 -5.41 -11.06
N GLY A 103 6.59 -4.79 -9.99
CA GLY A 103 5.19 -4.84 -9.59
C GLY A 103 4.82 -6.10 -8.82
N LEU A 104 5.79 -6.95 -8.45
CA LEU A 104 5.51 -8.15 -7.66
C LEU A 104 5.19 -7.77 -6.21
N VAL A 105 4.07 -8.25 -5.69
CA VAL A 105 3.73 -8.12 -4.27
C VAL A 105 4.55 -9.12 -3.48
N LEU A 106 5.48 -8.61 -2.67
CA LEU A 106 6.36 -9.40 -1.81
C LEU A 106 5.68 -9.80 -0.51
N THR A 107 4.87 -8.90 0.05
CA THR A 107 4.02 -9.15 1.23
C THR A 107 2.90 -8.12 1.27
N GLU A 108 1.84 -8.41 2.02
CA GLU A 108 0.69 -7.54 2.21
C GLU A 108 0.03 -7.79 3.55
N GLY A 109 -0.72 -6.80 4.04
CA GLY A 109 -1.46 -6.95 5.27
C GLY A 109 -2.26 -5.71 5.64
N VAL A 110 -2.96 -5.81 6.76
CA VAL A 110 -3.74 -4.69 7.29
C VAL A 110 -2.77 -3.62 7.79
N LEU A 111 -3.10 -2.38 7.46
CA LEU A 111 -2.31 -1.22 7.83
C LEU A 111 -2.80 -0.71 9.20
N PHE A 112 -2.06 -1.06 10.27
CA PHE A 112 -2.39 -0.64 11.64
C PHE A 112 -1.49 0.49 12.15
N SER A 113 -0.17 0.35 12.05
CA SER A 113 0.77 1.41 12.42
C SER A 113 2.09 1.29 11.65
N PRO A 114 2.82 2.40 11.44
CA PRO A 114 4.13 2.37 10.77
C PRO A 114 5.12 1.42 11.44
N ALA A 115 5.15 1.35 12.78
CA ALA A 115 6.05 0.49 13.52
C ALA A 115 5.73 -1.01 13.35
N GLN A 116 4.44 -1.39 13.37
CA GLN A 116 4.03 -2.77 13.13
C GLN A 116 4.33 -3.19 11.69
N VAL A 117 4.00 -2.35 10.70
CA VAL A 117 4.31 -2.63 9.30
C VAL A 117 5.81 -2.75 9.06
N ALA A 118 6.63 -1.90 9.68
CA ALA A 118 8.09 -2.00 9.62
C ALA A 118 8.60 -3.34 10.19
N GLY A 119 8.04 -3.78 11.32
CA GLY A 119 8.36 -5.06 11.94
C GLY A 119 8.04 -6.26 11.05
N GLU A 120 6.89 -6.24 10.37
CA GLU A 120 6.49 -7.27 9.41
C GLU A 120 7.40 -7.30 8.19
N ILE A 121 7.69 -6.15 7.59
CA ILE A 121 8.57 -6.06 6.43
C ILE A 121 9.99 -6.52 6.76
N ALA A 122 10.50 -6.18 7.95
CA ALA A 122 11.84 -6.60 8.37
C ALA A 122 11.98 -8.14 8.43
N ALA A 123 10.90 -8.87 8.66
CA ALA A 123 10.91 -10.35 8.61
C ALA A 123 11.10 -10.89 7.19
N HIS A 124 10.68 -10.15 6.16
CA HIS A 124 10.77 -10.54 4.75
C HIS A 124 12.08 -10.13 4.05
N ARG A 125 12.96 -9.40 4.75
CA ARG A 125 14.25 -8.91 4.22
C ARG A 125 15.47 -9.69 4.71
N ARG A 126 15.27 -10.75 5.49
CA ARG A 126 16.35 -11.58 6.05
C ARG A 126 16.78 -12.70 5.13
#